data_AF-A0A0L8HQD5-F1
#
_entry.id   AF-A0A0L8HQD5-F1
#
_cell.length_a   1.000
_cell.length_b   1.000
_cell.length_c   1.000
_cell.angle_alpha   90.00
_cell.angle_beta   90.00
_cell.angle_gamma   90.00
#
_symmetry.space_group_name_H-M   'P 1'
#
loop_
_entity.id
_entity.type
_entity.pdbx_description
1 polymer ?
#
loop_
_entity_poly.entity_id
_entity_poly.type
_entity_poly.pdbx_seq_one_letter_code
_entity_poly.pdbx_strand_id
1 'polypeptide(L)'
;HHNEEVRRNRSILQRLINVVIFLGRQELSFRGHFESEESNNRGNYKELLYLISKYDEKLASHLDTTSMFSGLSNRIQNDLIDAIQKVILNEIQNELKQVKFVAILVDETSDVSAYSQLSTVLRYVAEDCVTKERFIGFNDVGADRSANALSERVFKVIETWKCENKLISQTYDGAAIMTGKLNGLQ
;
A
#
# COMPACT_ATOMS: atom_id res chain seq x y z
N HIS A 1 -1.02 -31.44 -19.81
CA HIS A 1 -1.75 -31.47 -18.51
C HIS A 1 -1.17 -30.53 -17.46
N HIS A 2 -0.09 -30.87 -16.71
CA HIS A 2 0.39 -30.02 -15.59
C HIS A 2 0.79 -28.59 -16.01
N ASN A 3 1.56 -28.45 -17.10
CA ASN A 3 1.99 -27.13 -17.60
C ASN A 3 0.82 -26.26 -18.10
N GLU A 4 -0.26 -26.87 -18.58
CA GLU A 4 -1.44 -26.15 -19.05
C GLU A 4 -2.27 -25.63 -17.87
N GLU A 5 -2.39 -26.43 -16.82
CA GLU A 5 -3.04 -26.03 -15.58
C GLU A 5 -2.30 -24.88 -14.89
N VAL A 6 -0.97 -24.96 -14.81
CA VAL A 6 -0.13 -23.87 -14.29
C VAL A 6 -0.31 -22.58 -15.10
N ARG A 7 -0.33 -22.68 -16.44
CA ARG A 7 -0.59 -21.51 -17.31
C ARG A 7 -1.97 -20.93 -17.09
N ARG A 8 -3.00 -21.77 -16.96
CA ARG A 8 -4.38 -21.34 -16.66
C ARG A 8 -4.43 -20.60 -15.34
N ASN A 9 -3.87 -21.18 -14.27
CA ASN A 9 -3.90 -20.60 -12.93
C ASN A 9 -3.17 -19.25 -12.88
N ARG A 10 -2.00 -19.14 -13.54
CA ARG A 10 -1.28 -17.86 -13.68
C ARG A 10 -2.11 -16.80 -14.41
N SER A 11 -2.81 -17.21 -15.47
CA SER A 11 -3.69 -16.32 -16.23
C SER A 11 -4.85 -15.81 -15.35
N ILE A 12 -5.48 -16.67 -14.56
CA ILE A 12 -6.53 -16.26 -13.62
C ILE A 12 -5.97 -15.31 -12.56
N LEU A 13 -4.85 -15.68 -11.93
CA LEU A 13 -4.21 -14.86 -10.90
C LEU A 13 -3.86 -13.46 -11.40
N GLN A 14 -3.40 -13.34 -12.65
CA GLN A 14 -3.15 -12.04 -13.29
C GLN A 14 -4.40 -11.15 -13.32
N ARG A 15 -5.59 -11.71 -13.58
CA ARG A 15 -6.85 -10.95 -13.58
C ARG A 15 -7.21 -10.48 -12.18
N LEU A 16 -7.05 -11.34 -11.16
CA LEU A 16 -7.28 -10.99 -9.77
C LEU A 16 -6.36 -9.83 -9.34
N ILE A 17 -5.06 -9.93 -9.66
CA ILE A 17 -4.07 -8.88 -9.38
C ILE A 17 -4.45 -7.57 -10.09
N ASN A 18 -4.84 -7.63 -11.37
CA ASN A 18 -5.23 -6.44 -12.13
C ASN A 18 -6.45 -5.74 -11.52
N VAL A 19 -7.43 -6.49 -11.01
CA VAL A 19 -8.57 -5.92 -10.29
C VAL A 19 -8.12 -5.24 -9.00
N VAL A 20 -7.24 -5.85 -8.21
CA VAL A 20 -6.69 -5.21 -7.00
C VAL A 20 -5.95 -3.91 -7.33
N ILE A 21 -5.10 -3.93 -8.36
CA ILE A 21 -4.36 -2.75 -8.81
C ILE A 21 -5.32 -1.66 -9.28
N PHE A 22 -6.35 -2.02 -10.05
CA PHE A 22 -7.35 -1.08 -10.53
C PHE A 22 -8.07 -0.39 -9.37
N LEU A 23 -8.60 -1.15 -8.42
CA LEU A 23 -9.31 -0.60 -7.27
C LEU A 23 -8.40 0.30 -6.42
N GLY A 24 -7.17 -0.14 -6.15
CA GLY A 24 -6.19 0.67 -5.43
C GLY A 24 -5.85 1.99 -6.15
N ARG A 25 -5.70 1.98 -7.47
CA ARG A 25 -5.43 3.19 -8.27
C ARG A 25 -6.62 4.14 -8.38
N GLN A 26 -7.83 3.66 -8.18
CA GLN A 26 -9.06 4.46 -8.23
C GLN A 26 -9.57 4.85 -6.84
N GLU A 27 -8.83 4.48 -5.78
CA GLU A 27 -9.22 4.70 -4.38
C GLU A 27 -10.60 4.10 -4.06
N LEU A 28 -10.95 3.01 -4.74
CA LEU A 28 -12.24 2.35 -4.55
C LEU A 28 -12.16 1.31 -3.43
N SER A 29 -13.22 1.26 -2.63
CA SER A 29 -13.37 0.21 -1.64
C SER A 29 -13.38 -1.17 -2.30
N PHE A 30 -12.74 -2.15 -1.68
CA PHE A 30 -12.68 -3.50 -2.24
C PHE A 30 -13.94 -4.30 -1.91
N ARG A 31 -14.43 -4.13 -0.68
CA ARG A 31 -15.45 -4.95 -0.05
C ARG A 31 -16.78 -4.20 0.07
N GLY A 32 -17.86 -4.97 0.05
CA GLY A 32 -19.19 -4.51 0.43
C GLY A 32 -19.48 -4.75 1.91
N HIS A 33 -20.58 -4.20 2.42
CA HIS A 33 -21.05 -4.51 3.79
C HIS A 33 -21.40 -5.99 3.96
N PHE A 34 -22.03 -6.58 2.94
CA PHE A 34 -22.40 -7.99 2.90
C PHE A 34 -21.97 -8.57 1.55
N GLU A 35 -21.14 -9.61 1.59
CA GLU A 35 -20.58 -10.22 0.38
C GLU A 35 -21.13 -11.64 0.10
N SER A 36 -22.27 -11.99 0.71
CA SER A 36 -22.96 -13.24 0.46
C SER A 36 -23.63 -13.23 -0.93
N GLU A 37 -24.00 -14.40 -1.45
CA GLU A 37 -24.61 -14.51 -2.79
C GLU A 37 -25.99 -13.82 -2.87
N GLU A 38 -26.65 -13.63 -1.74
CA GLU A 38 -27.94 -12.93 -1.64
C GLU A 38 -27.81 -11.40 -1.63
N SER A 39 -26.58 -10.88 -1.57
CA SER A 39 -26.35 -9.43 -1.54
C SER A 39 -26.46 -8.82 -2.93
N ASN A 40 -27.21 -7.71 -3.04
CA ASN A 40 -27.30 -6.91 -4.26
C ASN A 40 -25.96 -6.27 -4.66
N ASN A 41 -25.03 -6.11 -3.71
CA ASN A 41 -23.69 -5.59 -3.96
C ASN A 41 -22.68 -6.28 -3.05
N ARG A 42 -21.90 -7.18 -3.64
CA ARG A 42 -20.91 -7.99 -2.91
C ARG A 42 -19.53 -7.33 -2.81
N GLY A 43 -19.43 -6.04 -3.09
CA GLY A 43 -18.18 -5.27 -3.11
C GLY A 43 -17.57 -5.17 -4.49
N ASN A 44 -16.82 -4.08 -4.74
CA ASN A 44 -16.29 -3.76 -6.06
C ASN A 44 -15.32 -4.84 -6.58
N TYR A 45 -14.58 -5.53 -5.71
CA TYR A 45 -13.67 -6.61 -6.13
C TYR A 45 -14.42 -7.77 -6.79
N LYS A 46 -15.47 -8.28 -6.13
CA LYS A 46 -16.27 -9.39 -6.67
C LYS A 46 -17.06 -8.95 -7.90
N GLU A 47 -17.75 -7.81 -7.81
CA GLU A 47 -18.60 -7.34 -8.91
C GLU A 47 -17.77 -7.02 -10.17
N LEU A 48 -16.57 -6.47 -10.03
CA LEU A 48 -15.69 -6.23 -11.18
C LEU A 48 -15.19 -7.55 -11.80
N LEU A 49 -14.88 -8.57 -11.00
CA LEU A 49 -14.50 -9.90 -11.53
C LEU A 49 -15.65 -10.57 -12.28
N TYR A 50 -16.89 -10.49 -11.76
CA TYR A 50 -18.07 -10.98 -12.47
C TYR A 50 -18.41 -10.14 -13.71
N LEU A 51 -18.10 -8.85 -13.73
CA LEU A 51 -18.23 -8.04 -14.93
C LEU A 51 -17.22 -8.48 -16.00
N ILE A 52 -15.95 -8.70 -15.62
CA ILE A 52 -14.91 -9.16 -16.54
C ILE A 52 -15.23 -10.56 -17.06
N SER A 53 -15.76 -11.45 -16.22
CA SER A 53 -16.06 -12.84 -16.62
C SER A 53 -17.10 -12.92 -17.74
N LYS A 54 -18.01 -11.93 -17.87
CA LYS A 54 -18.94 -11.84 -19.01
C LYS A 54 -18.24 -11.75 -20.38
N TYR A 55 -16.99 -11.29 -20.39
CA TYR A 55 -16.19 -11.10 -21.61
C TYR A 55 -14.93 -11.97 -21.62
N ASP A 56 -14.71 -12.78 -20.57
CA ASP A 56 -13.53 -13.61 -20.40
C ASP A 56 -13.93 -15.03 -20.01
N GLU A 57 -14.03 -15.89 -21.03
CA GLU A 57 -14.47 -17.29 -20.88
C GLU A 57 -13.62 -18.08 -19.88
N LYS A 58 -12.32 -17.77 -19.76
CA LYS A 58 -11.43 -18.46 -18.83
C LYS A 58 -11.76 -18.07 -17.40
N LEU A 59 -12.01 -16.78 -17.16
CA LEU A 59 -12.44 -16.31 -15.85
C LEU A 59 -13.84 -16.82 -15.51
N ALA A 60 -14.79 -16.79 -16.45
CA ALA A 60 -16.13 -17.34 -16.26
C ALA A 60 -16.07 -18.82 -15.84
N SER A 61 -15.37 -19.64 -16.63
CA SER A 61 -15.19 -21.06 -16.31
C SER A 61 -14.52 -21.26 -14.95
N HIS A 62 -13.53 -20.44 -14.58
CA HIS A 62 -12.87 -20.55 -13.28
C HIS A 62 -13.84 -20.27 -12.11
N LEU A 63 -14.64 -19.20 -12.23
CA LEU A 63 -15.60 -18.78 -11.21
C LEU A 63 -16.77 -19.77 -11.07
N ASP A 64 -17.21 -20.39 -12.16
CA ASP A 64 -18.33 -21.34 -12.17
C ASP A 64 -17.93 -22.76 -11.72
N THR A 65 -16.71 -23.19 -12.01
CA THR A 65 -16.31 -24.61 -11.89
C THR A 65 -15.58 -24.94 -10.59
N THR A 66 -15.02 -23.95 -9.88
CA THR A 66 -14.04 -24.24 -8.81
C THR A 66 -14.65 -24.26 -7.41
N SER A 67 -14.52 -25.40 -6.72
CA SER A 67 -14.90 -25.56 -5.31
C SER A 67 -13.79 -25.25 -4.29
N MET A 68 -12.50 -25.26 -4.70
CA MET A 68 -11.37 -25.07 -3.76
C MET A 68 -10.76 -23.66 -3.73
N PHE A 69 -10.64 -22.98 -4.87
CA PHE A 69 -10.08 -21.63 -4.95
C PHE A 69 -10.85 -20.78 -5.96
N SER A 70 -11.78 -19.96 -5.49
CA SER A 70 -12.48 -18.99 -6.35
C SER A 70 -11.69 -17.68 -6.51
N GLY A 71 -10.70 -17.43 -5.65
CA GLY A 71 -9.99 -16.15 -5.59
C GLY A 71 -10.84 -14.97 -5.09
N LEU A 72 -12.07 -15.23 -4.63
CA LEU A 72 -13.05 -14.21 -4.24
C LEU A 72 -13.05 -13.87 -2.74
N SER A 73 -12.47 -14.73 -1.90
CA SER A 73 -12.57 -14.57 -0.45
C SER A 73 -11.75 -13.39 0.07
N ASN A 74 -12.20 -12.82 1.19
CA ASN A 74 -11.52 -11.71 1.85
C ASN A 74 -10.06 -12.01 2.22
N ARG A 75 -9.77 -13.26 2.57
CA ARG A 75 -8.40 -13.70 2.84
C ARG A 75 -7.53 -13.58 1.58
N ILE A 76 -8.00 -14.07 0.44
CA ILE A 76 -7.24 -13.98 -0.81
C ILE A 76 -7.10 -12.54 -1.27
N GLN A 77 -8.12 -11.70 -1.12
CA GLN A 77 -8.00 -10.27 -1.40
C GLN A 77 -6.87 -9.64 -0.58
N ASN A 78 -6.80 -9.91 0.72
CA ASN A 78 -5.71 -9.43 1.58
C ASN A 78 -4.34 -9.99 1.14
N ASP A 79 -4.25 -11.30 0.86
CA ASP A 79 -3.01 -11.93 0.42
C ASP A 79 -2.47 -11.28 -0.88
N LEU A 80 -3.37 -10.92 -1.81
CA LEU A 80 -3.03 -10.20 -3.04
C LEU A 80 -2.57 -8.77 -2.75
N ILE A 81 -3.27 -8.04 -1.89
CA ILE A 81 -2.90 -6.68 -1.46
C ILE A 81 -1.50 -6.70 -0.83
N ASP A 82 -1.26 -7.62 0.10
CA ASP A 82 0.04 -7.77 0.78
C ASP A 82 1.16 -8.12 -0.20
N ALA A 83 0.88 -9.00 -1.17
CA ALA A 83 1.86 -9.36 -2.20
C ALA A 83 2.22 -8.16 -3.09
N ILE A 84 1.21 -7.38 -3.52
CA ILE A 84 1.41 -6.18 -4.33
C ILE A 84 2.17 -5.12 -3.53
N GLN A 85 1.77 -4.87 -2.27
CA GLN A 85 2.47 -3.97 -1.37
C GLN A 85 3.95 -4.35 -1.24
N LYS A 86 4.27 -5.62 -1.00
CA LYS A 86 5.66 -6.09 -0.91
C LYS A 86 6.46 -5.80 -2.17
N VAL A 87 5.88 -6.02 -3.35
CA VAL A 87 6.55 -5.71 -4.63
C VAL A 87 6.84 -4.21 -4.74
N ILE A 88 5.86 -3.35 -4.42
CA ILE A 88 6.02 -1.90 -4.46
C ILE A 88 7.10 -1.43 -3.47
N LEU A 89 7.05 -1.88 -2.22
CA LEU A 89 8.02 -1.49 -1.19
C LEU A 89 9.44 -1.97 -1.52
N ASN A 90 9.58 -3.19 -2.07
CA ASN A 90 10.87 -3.69 -2.54
C ASN A 90 11.44 -2.85 -3.68
N GLU A 91 10.58 -2.39 -4.60
CA GLU A 91 11.01 -1.51 -5.68
C GLU A 91 11.51 -0.17 -5.14
N ILE A 92 10.75 0.45 -4.23
CA ILE A 92 11.18 1.68 -3.53
C ILE A 92 12.53 1.46 -2.85
N GLN A 93 12.72 0.33 -2.17
CA GLN A 93 13.98 0.02 -1.50
C GLN A 93 15.14 -0.18 -2.48
N ASN A 94 14.88 -0.72 -3.67
CA ASN A 94 15.89 -0.83 -4.72
C ASN A 94 16.24 0.53 -5.32
N GLU A 95 15.26 1.39 -5.58
CA GLU A 95 15.47 2.79 -6.00
C GLU A 95 16.35 3.52 -4.97
N LEU A 96 16.04 3.37 -3.67
CA LEU A 96 16.79 4.01 -2.59
C LEU A 96 18.24 3.56 -2.49
N LYS A 97 18.60 2.35 -2.95
CA LYS A 97 20.02 1.91 -2.95
C LYS A 97 20.86 2.73 -3.92
N GLN A 98 20.28 3.15 -5.04
CA GLN A 98 20.99 3.87 -6.11
C GLN A 98 21.07 5.38 -5.88
N VAL A 99 20.14 5.95 -5.10
CA VAL A 99 20.17 7.40 -4.81
C VAL A 99 21.20 7.77 -3.75
N LYS A 100 21.73 8.99 -3.85
CA LYS A 100 22.68 9.55 -2.89
C LYS A 100 22.00 10.30 -1.75
N PHE A 101 20.87 10.94 -2.05
CA PHE A 101 20.19 11.86 -1.13
C PHE A 101 18.71 11.54 -1.04
N VAL A 102 18.17 11.64 0.17
CA VAL A 102 16.77 11.39 0.50
C VAL A 102 16.30 12.48 1.45
N ALA A 103 15.09 12.97 1.22
CA ALA A 103 14.34 13.77 2.17
C ALA A 103 13.14 12.97 2.70
N ILE A 104 12.77 13.22 3.95
CA ILE A 104 11.59 12.60 4.56
C ILE A 104 10.54 13.70 4.78
N LEU A 105 9.34 13.47 4.28
CA LEU A 105 8.18 14.30 4.51
C LEU A 105 7.24 13.53 5.46
N VAL A 106 6.89 14.16 6.56
CA VAL A 106 6.00 13.61 7.58
C VAL A 106 4.82 14.57 7.72
N ASP A 107 3.61 14.05 7.68
CA ASP A 107 2.39 14.85 7.79
C ASP A 107 1.42 14.20 8.80
N GLU A 108 0.89 15.01 9.72
CA GLU A 108 -0.08 14.57 10.71
C GLU A 108 -1.49 14.55 10.10
N THR A 109 -2.07 13.36 10.01
CA THR A 109 -3.43 13.15 9.51
C THR A 109 -4.30 12.47 10.57
N SER A 110 -5.61 12.70 10.52
CA SER A 110 -6.57 12.03 11.40
C SER A 110 -7.34 10.99 10.61
N ASP A 111 -7.32 9.74 11.07
CA ASP A 111 -8.13 8.67 10.48
C ASP A 111 -9.63 8.89 10.77
N VAL A 112 -10.51 8.15 10.09
CA VAL A 112 -11.98 8.22 10.18
C VAL A 112 -12.53 8.01 11.59
N SER A 113 -11.74 7.42 12.48
CA SER A 113 -12.05 7.20 13.90
C SER A 113 -11.44 8.27 14.84
N ALA A 114 -10.97 9.40 14.30
CA ALA A 114 -10.32 10.51 14.99
C ALA A 114 -8.98 10.18 15.70
N TYR A 115 -8.36 9.04 15.37
CA TYR A 115 -7.00 8.72 15.80
C TYR A 115 -5.99 9.43 14.90
N SER A 116 -4.99 10.07 15.50
CA SER A 116 -3.90 10.70 14.74
C SER A 116 -2.89 9.66 14.26
N GLN A 117 -2.50 9.80 13.01
CA GLN A 117 -1.50 9.00 12.32
C GLN A 117 -0.54 9.94 11.62
N LEU A 118 0.71 9.53 11.51
CA LEU A 118 1.68 10.19 10.65
C LEU A 118 1.69 9.51 9.29
N SER A 119 1.37 10.26 8.24
CA SER A 119 1.68 9.87 6.87
C SER A 119 3.17 10.12 6.63
N THR A 120 3.87 9.18 6.00
CA THR A 120 5.30 9.34 5.72
C THR A 120 5.60 9.10 4.25
N VAL A 121 6.35 10.03 3.68
CA VAL A 121 6.76 10.03 2.27
C VAL A 121 8.28 10.19 2.20
N LEU A 122 8.92 9.37 1.37
CA LEU A 122 10.32 9.54 0.99
C LEU A 122 10.38 10.31 -0.33
N ARG A 123 11.18 11.37 -0.36
CA ARG A 123 11.43 12.17 -1.55
C ARG A 123 12.89 12.08 -1.96
N TYR A 124 13.16 11.77 -3.22
CA TYR A 124 14.52 11.67 -3.75
C TYR A 124 14.54 11.91 -5.27
N VAL A 125 15.74 12.17 -5.81
CA VAL A 125 15.96 12.29 -7.25
C VAL A 125 16.54 10.97 -7.75
N ALA A 126 15.83 10.32 -8.67
CA ALA A 126 16.27 9.07 -9.29
C ALA A 126 17.37 9.32 -10.35
N GLU A 127 17.98 8.24 -10.85
CA GLU A 127 19.07 8.31 -11.83
C GLU A 127 18.67 9.02 -13.14
N ASP A 128 17.39 8.93 -13.50
CA ASP A 128 16.77 9.64 -14.62
C ASP A 128 16.57 11.15 -14.38
N CYS A 129 17.08 11.67 -13.26
CA CYS A 129 16.90 13.05 -12.80
C CYS A 129 15.43 13.43 -12.53
N VAL A 130 14.55 12.44 -12.37
CA VAL A 130 13.15 12.66 -12.01
C VAL A 130 13.02 12.65 -10.49
N THR A 131 12.39 13.69 -9.95
CA THR A 131 12.01 13.71 -8.54
C THR A 131 10.88 12.72 -8.29
N LYS A 132 11.08 11.82 -7.34
CA LYS A 132 10.10 10.81 -6.93
C LYS A 132 9.69 11.07 -5.49
N GLU A 133 8.38 11.00 -5.26
CA GLU A 133 7.77 10.98 -3.93
C GLU A 133 7.13 9.61 -3.75
N ARG A 134 7.51 8.91 -2.67
CA ARG A 134 7.10 7.55 -2.36
C ARG A 134 6.45 7.51 -0.99
N PHE A 135 5.14 7.35 -0.97
CA PHE A 135 4.42 7.05 0.26
C PHE A 135 4.84 5.67 0.77
N ILE A 136 5.28 5.60 2.03
CA ILE A 136 5.80 4.38 2.64
C ILE A 136 4.89 3.79 3.71
N GLY A 137 3.87 4.55 4.13
CA GLY A 137 2.83 4.08 5.03
C GLY A 137 2.42 5.11 6.07
N PHE A 138 1.45 4.69 6.89
CA PHE A 138 1.04 5.40 8.08
C PHE A 138 1.75 4.86 9.31
N ASN A 139 2.01 5.74 10.26
CA ASN A 139 2.55 5.39 11.56
C ASN A 139 1.57 5.85 12.63
N ASP A 140 1.05 4.90 13.39
CA ASP A 140 0.16 5.20 14.51
C ASP A 140 0.91 6.01 15.58
N VAL A 141 0.33 7.16 15.93
CA VAL A 141 0.79 8.09 16.96
C VAL A 141 -0.32 8.42 17.96
N GLY A 142 -1.39 7.60 17.99
CA GLY A 142 -2.52 7.81 18.88
C GLY A 142 -2.16 7.72 20.36
N ALA A 143 -1.10 6.98 20.72
CA ALA A 143 -0.68 6.75 22.10
C ALA A 143 0.18 7.87 22.69
N ASP A 144 1.09 8.46 21.90
CA ASP A 144 1.99 9.54 22.33
C ASP A 144 2.34 10.44 21.13
N ARG A 145 2.07 11.74 21.30
CA ARG A 145 2.34 12.80 20.31
C ARG A 145 3.42 13.77 20.77
N SER A 146 4.20 13.40 21.78
CA SER A 146 5.34 14.20 22.21
C SER A 146 6.36 14.32 21.07
N ALA A 147 7.07 15.45 21.03
CA ALA A 147 8.16 15.67 20.09
C ALA A 147 9.18 14.50 20.06
N ASN A 148 9.42 13.89 21.23
CA ASN A 148 10.34 12.77 21.38
C ASN A 148 9.79 11.50 20.72
N ALA A 149 8.53 11.13 20.98
CA ALA A 149 7.94 9.92 20.39
C ALA A 149 7.88 10.00 18.86
N LEU A 150 7.56 11.19 18.34
CA LEU A 150 7.52 11.43 16.90
C LEU A 150 8.92 11.40 16.28
N SER A 151 9.92 11.97 16.96
CA SER A 151 11.33 11.88 16.55
C SER A 151 11.83 10.43 16.54
N GLU A 152 11.58 9.65 17.60
CA GLU A 152 11.91 8.23 17.66
C GLU A 152 11.25 7.44 16.52
N ARG A 153 10.01 7.79 16.17
CA ARG A 153 9.31 7.15 15.06
C ARG A 153 9.99 7.45 13.72
N VAL A 154 10.38 8.70 13.48
CA VAL A 154 11.11 9.06 12.26
C VAL A 154 12.48 8.38 12.20
N PHE A 155 13.21 8.32 13.31
CA PHE A 155 14.47 7.55 13.36
C PHE A 155 14.25 6.08 13.02
N LYS A 156 13.20 5.46 13.56
CA LYS A 156 12.83 4.08 13.20
C LYS A 156 12.51 3.91 11.72
N VAL A 157 11.85 4.89 11.10
CA VAL A 157 11.61 4.91 9.65
C VAL A 157 12.95 4.96 8.91
N ILE A 158 13.83 5.89 9.26
CA ILE A 158 15.14 6.05 8.64
C ILE A 158 15.94 4.73 8.71
N GLU A 159 15.96 4.07 9.86
CA GLU A 159 16.62 2.78 10.07
C GLU A 159 15.99 1.66 9.24
N THR A 160 14.66 1.58 9.23
CA THR A 160 13.93 0.55 8.46
C THR A 160 14.23 0.66 6.97
N TRP A 161 14.33 1.90 6.47
CA TRP A 161 14.60 2.20 5.06
C TRP A 161 16.09 2.34 4.72
N LYS A 162 16.98 2.20 5.70
CA LYS A 162 18.44 2.23 5.56
C LYS A 162 18.94 3.50 4.86
N CYS A 163 18.39 4.65 5.23
CA CYS A 163 18.69 5.93 4.61
C CYS A 163 19.42 6.94 5.53
N GLU A 164 19.96 6.49 6.66
CA GLU A 164 20.68 7.28 7.68
C GLU A 164 21.77 8.15 7.03
N ASN A 165 22.61 7.52 6.20
CA ASN A 165 23.75 8.19 5.56
C ASN A 165 23.37 8.98 4.29
N LYS A 166 22.08 9.00 3.94
CA LYS A 166 21.54 9.64 2.72
C LYS A 166 20.59 10.79 3.05
N LEU A 167 20.20 10.93 4.31
CA LEU A 167 19.20 11.89 4.74
C LEU A 167 19.76 13.32 4.65
N ILE A 168 19.11 14.18 3.88
CA ILE A 168 19.50 15.59 3.70
C ILE A 168 18.48 16.58 4.26
N SER A 169 17.25 16.14 4.51
CA SER A 169 16.18 17.00 5.00
C SER A 169 15.05 16.17 5.61
N GLN A 170 14.42 16.74 6.64
CA GLN A 170 13.20 16.24 7.26
C GLN A 170 12.22 17.40 7.30
N THR A 171 10.99 17.20 6.82
CA THR A 171 9.93 18.21 6.86
C THR A 171 8.71 17.65 7.55
N TYR A 172 8.11 18.45 8.42
CA TYR A 172 6.98 18.06 9.24
C TYR A 172 5.83 19.05 8.97
N ASP A 173 4.68 18.55 8.56
CA ASP A 173 3.44 19.33 8.47
C ASP A 173 2.48 18.87 9.59
N GLY A 174 2.11 19.83 10.45
CA GLY A 174 1.43 19.56 11.73
C GLY A 174 1.94 20.49 12.84
N ALA A 175 1.00 21.09 13.58
CA ALA A 175 1.28 22.08 14.63
C ALA A 175 2.04 21.54 15.87
N ALA A 176 2.39 20.24 15.91
CA ALA A 176 2.74 19.54 17.14
C ALA A 176 4.25 19.42 17.45
N ILE A 177 5.19 19.79 16.58
CA ILE A 177 6.61 19.70 16.92
C ILE A 177 7.40 20.83 16.31
N MET A 178 7.67 21.87 17.10
CA MET A 178 8.89 22.70 17.07
C MET A 178 8.84 23.79 18.17
N THR A 179 8.14 23.54 19.28
CA THR A 179 8.18 24.40 20.48
C THR A 179 8.65 23.61 21.70
N GLY A 180 9.87 23.08 21.62
CA GLY A 180 10.63 22.57 22.76
C GLY A 180 11.88 23.43 22.95
N LYS A 181 11.90 24.24 24.01
CA LYS A 181 13.04 25.06 24.43
C LYS A 181 14.38 24.28 24.29
N LEU A 182 15.32 24.90 23.58
CA LEU A 182 16.78 24.64 23.54
C LEU A 182 17.41 23.63 22.59
N ASN A 183 16.69 22.79 21.82
CA ASN A 183 17.34 21.93 20.80
C ASN A 183 16.42 21.71 19.60
N GLY A 184 16.34 22.71 18.72
CA GLY A 184 15.71 22.53 17.41
C GLY A 184 16.48 21.49 16.60
N LEU A 185 15.75 20.55 16.00
CA LEU A 185 16.28 19.69 14.94
C LEU A 185 16.66 20.60 13.77
N GLN A 186 17.96 20.85 13.58
CA GLN A 186 18.53 21.37 12.34
C GLN A 186 19.12 20.22 11.53
#